data_AF-A0A9Q6Z2W5-F1
#
_entry.id   AF-A0A9Q6Z2W5-F1
#
_cell.length_a   1.000
_cell.length_b   1.000
_cell.length_c   1.000
_cell.angle_alpha   90.00
_cell.angle_beta   90.00
_cell.angle_gamma   90.00
#
_symmetry.space_group_name_H-M   'P 1'
#
loop_
_entity.id
_entity.type
_entity.pdbx_description
1 polymer ?
#
loop_
_entity_poly.entity_id
_entity_poly.type
_entity_poly.pdbx_seq_one_letter_code
_entity_poly.pdbx_strand_id
1 'polypeptide(L)'
;MRIVFGLFFSLLLLASCKSSLAPSTLKQNALAFELCELYGSDQGLRTKALAPTNNQILPKIDSINFTKLVAFVQKNGMPNENLLGKDNYAIECVKMAGFSILLHNPEKLVHDTEYYHLFFQEVQAGRMSGEAFALIIDKFYWSRQQNLAYGSSFGQPCYVIKRMLINAGSYSV
;
A
#
# COMPACT_ATOMS: atom_id res chain seq x y z
N MET A 1 -45.08 -27.83 -35.75
CA MET A 1 -43.72 -27.28 -35.96
C MET A 1 -43.39 -26.17 -34.95
N ARG A 2 -43.48 -26.42 -33.64
CA ARG A 2 -43.22 -25.40 -32.59
C ARG A 2 -42.53 -25.93 -31.32
N ILE A 3 -42.25 -27.24 -31.23
CA ILE A 3 -41.73 -27.85 -29.99
C ILE A 3 -40.23 -28.19 -30.09
N VAL A 4 -39.66 -28.25 -31.31
CA VAL A 4 -38.26 -28.66 -31.52
C VAL A 4 -37.27 -27.49 -31.36
N PHE A 5 -37.72 -26.23 -31.43
CA PHE A 5 -36.84 -25.05 -31.32
C PHE A 5 -36.52 -24.62 -29.87
N GLY A 6 -37.32 -25.05 -28.88
CA GLY A 6 -37.12 -24.68 -27.46
C GLY A 6 -36.10 -25.52 -26.70
N LEU A 7 -35.80 -26.72 -27.19
CA LEU A 7 -34.84 -27.63 -26.55
C LEU A 7 -33.38 -27.33 -26.93
N PHE A 8 -33.14 -26.75 -28.10
CA PHE A 8 -31.79 -26.38 -28.55
C PHE A 8 -31.26 -25.11 -27.86
N PHE A 9 -32.14 -24.15 -27.54
CA PHE A 9 -31.75 -22.92 -26.84
C PHE A 9 -31.45 -23.16 -25.35
N SER A 10 -32.06 -24.19 -24.76
CA SER A 10 -31.84 -24.58 -23.36
C SER A 10 -30.54 -25.35 -23.13
N LEU A 11 -29.96 -25.99 -24.16
CA LEU A 11 -28.65 -26.66 -24.07
C LEU A 11 -27.46 -25.72 -24.24
N LEU A 12 -27.63 -24.55 -24.88
CA LEU A 12 -26.56 -23.56 -25.08
C LEU A 12 -26.25 -22.71 -23.83
N LEU A 13 -27.17 -22.67 -22.85
CA LEU A 13 -26.99 -21.96 -21.58
C LEU A 13 -26.20 -22.75 -20.53
N LEU A 14 -25.99 -24.07 -20.73
CA LEU A 14 -25.23 -24.93 -19.83
C LEU A 14 -23.75 -25.07 -20.22
N ALA A 15 -23.34 -24.52 -21.37
CA ALA A 15 -21.94 -24.31 -21.72
C ALA A 15 -21.37 -23.02 -21.09
N SER A 16 -22.00 -22.53 -20.01
CA SER A 16 -21.48 -21.41 -19.22
C SER A 16 -20.13 -21.82 -18.63
N CYS A 17 -19.12 -21.09 -19.08
CA CYS A 17 -17.70 -21.33 -18.90
C CYS A 17 -17.35 -21.63 -17.43
N LYS A 18 -16.98 -22.87 -17.09
CA LYS A 18 -16.15 -23.11 -15.90
C LYS A 18 -14.71 -22.72 -16.22
N SER A 19 -14.45 -21.43 -16.36
CA SER A 19 -13.07 -20.93 -16.40
C SER A 19 -12.50 -21.04 -14.99
N SER A 20 -11.86 -22.15 -14.66
CA SER A 20 -11.06 -22.23 -13.44
C SER A 20 -9.94 -21.22 -13.55
N LEU A 21 -9.92 -20.22 -12.66
CA LEU A 21 -8.81 -19.27 -12.56
C LEU A 21 -7.50 -20.03 -12.34
N ALA A 22 -6.45 -19.60 -13.02
CA ALA A 22 -5.13 -20.16 -12.80
C ALA A 22 -4.72 -19.96 -11.32
N PRO A 23 -3.97 -20.89 -10.71
CA PRO A 23 -3.53 -20.76 -9.31
C PRO A 23 -2.78 -19.47 -9.01
N SER A 24 -2.01 -18.94 -9.97
CA SER A 24 -1.32 -17.65 -9.85
C SER A 24 -2.31 -16.48 -9.71
N THR A 25 -3.37 -16.48 -10.52
CA THR A 25 -4.43 -15.47 -10.47
C THR A 25 -5.24 -15.55 -9.17
N LEU A 26 -5.49 -16.76 -8.65
CA LEU A 26 -6.11 -16.96 -7.33
C LEU A 26 -5.28 -16.35 -6.21
N LYS A 27 -3.96 -16.60 -6.19
CA LYS A 27 -3.05 -16.01 -5.20
C LYS A 27 -3.01 -14.48 -5.30
N GLN A 28 -2.89 -13.96 -6.52
CA GLN A 28 -2.89 -12.52 -6.77
C GLN A 28 -4.17 -11.83 -6.28
N ASN A 29 -5.33 -12.43 -6.58
CA ASN A 29 -6.62 -11.91 -6.14
C ASN A 29 -6.77 -11.94 -4.61
N ALA A 30 -6.27 -12.99 -3.95
CA ALA A 30 -6.29 -13.06 -2.49
C ALA A 30 -5.44 -11.96 -1.84
N LEU A 31 -4.23 -11.73 -2.36
CA LEU A 31 -3.36 -10.64 -1.88
C LEU A 31 -3.95 -9.26 -2.16
N ALA A 32 -4.56 -9.06 -3.33
CA ALA A 32 -5.24 -7.83 -3.68
C ALA A 32 -6.42 -7.56 -2.74
N PHE A 33 -7.20 -8.60 -2.41
CA PHE A 33 -8.31 -8.51 -1.47
C PHE A 33 -7.82 -8.09 -0.07
N GLU A 34 -6.78 -8.74 0.45
CA GLU A 34 -6.17 -8.40 1.75
C GLU A 34 -5.71 -6.93 1.79
N LEU A 35 -5.08 -6.43 0.71
CA LEU A 35 -4.66 -5.03 0.62
C LEU A 35 -5.85 -4.07 0.60
N CYS A 36 -6.95 -4.42 -0.07
CA CYS A 36 -8.15 -3.60 -0.07
C CYS A 36 -8.86 -3.60 1.29
N GLU A 37 -8.81 -4.68 2.06
CA GLU A 37 -9.28 -4.69 3.45
C GLU A 37 -8.45 -3.73 4.33
N LEU A 38 -7.13 -3.75 4.18
CA LEU A 38 -6.25 -2.82 4.88
C LEU A 38 -6.53 -1.36 4.50
N TYR A 39 -6.65 -1.06 3.21
CA TYR A 39 -6.95 0.28 2.73
C TYR A 39 -8.33 0.76 3.18
N GLY A 40 -9.36 -0.10 3.09
CA GLY A 40 -10.70 0.20 3.54
C GLY A 40 -10.75 0.48 5.05
N SER A 41 -9.99 -0.27 5.85
CA SER A 41 -9.87 -0.01 7.29
C SER A 41 -9.15 1.29 7.61
N ASP A 42 -8.14 1.67 6.83
CA ASP A 42 -7.36 2.90 7.00
C ASP A 42 -8.18 4.15 6.59
N GLN A 43 -8.81 4.11 5.41
CA GLN A 43 -9.51 5.25 4.82
C GLN A 43 -10.99 5.34 5.21
N GLY A 44 -11.68 4.20 5.34
CA GLY A 44 -13.13 4.14 5.55
C GLY A 44 -13.61 4.75 6.87
N LEU A 45 -12.72 4.86 7.85
CA LEU A 45 -13.04 5.45 9.16
C LEU A 45 -12.86 6.97 9.21
N ARG A 46 -12.31 7.56 8.14
CA ARG A 46 -12.01 8.99 8.04
C ARG A 46 -13.19 9.79 7.45
N THR A 47 -14.41 9.26 7.57
CA THR A 47 -15.63 9.96 7.14
C THR A 47 -16.03 11.04 8.16
N LYS A 48 -16.61 12.15 7.67
CA LYS A 48 -17.04 13.28 8.52
C LYS A 48 -18.05 12.85 9.61
N ALA A 49 -18.81 11.79 9.37
CA ALA A 49 -19.77 11.23 10.32
C ALA A 49 -19.12 10.69 11.60
N LEU A 50 -17.85 10.30 11.55
CA LEU A 50 -17.11 9.74 12.69
C LEU A 50 -16.14 10.74 13.34
N ALA A 51 -16.07 11.98 12.84
CA ALA A 51 -15.10 13.00 13.27
C ALA A 51 -15.00 13.25 14.80
N PRO A 52 -16.09 13.21 15.61
CA PRO A 52 -16.01 13.49 17.05
C PRO A 52 -15.22 12.45 17.87
N THR A 53 -15.18 11.18 17.43
CA THR A 53 -14.48 10.08 18.12
C THR A 53 -13.11 9.74 17.52
N ASN A 54 -12.77 10.39 16.41
CA ASN A 54 -11.62 10.06 15.58
C ASN A 54 -10.27 10.30 16.26
N ASN A 55 -10.12 11.32 17.12
CA ASN A 55 -8.82 11.67 17.70
C ASN A 55 -8.24 10.60 18.65
N GLN A 56 -9.08 9.73 19.23
CA GLN A 56 -8.61 8.64 20.11
C GLN A 56 -8.57 7.28 19.40
N ILE A 57 -9.43 7.11 18.38
CA ILE A 57 -9.62 5.83 17.70
C ILE A 57 -8.69 5.71 16.49
N LEU A 58 -8.57 6.77 15.67
CA LEU A 58 -7.78 6.72 14.44
C LEU A 58 -6.32 6.33 14.71
N PRO A 59 -5.59 6.91 15.71
CA PRO A 59 -4.21 6.50 15.95
C PRO A 59 -4.07 5.01 16.30
N LYS A 60 -5.06 4.42 16.99
CA LYS A 60 -5.06 2.99 17.31
C LYS A 60 -5.25 2.14 16.06
N ILE A 61 -6.15 2.56 15.17
CA ILE A 61 -6.44 1.83 13.93
C ILE A 61 -5.31 1.97 12.93
N ASP A 62 -4.75 3.16 12.81
CA ASP A 62 -3.55 3.43 12.01
C ASP A 62 -2.40 2.53 12.48
N SER A 63 -2.21 2.40 13.80
CA SER A 63 -1.20 1.51 14.39
C SER A 63 -1.46 0.03 14.08
N ILE A 64 -2.72 -0.43 14.16
CA ILE A 64 -3.10 -1.82 13.82
C ILE A 64 -2.86 -2.10 12.33
N ASN A 65 -3.29 -1.20 11.46
CA ASN A 65 -3.12 -1.35 10.01
C ASN A 65 -1.65 -1.30 9.62
N PHE A 66 -0.83 -0.49 10.29
CA PHE A 66 0.62 -0.52 10.13
C PHE A 66 1.20 -1.89 10.47
N THR A 67 0.83 -2.48 11.61
CA THR A 67 1.31 -3.82 11.99
C THR A 67 0.91 -4.89 10.97
N LYS A 68 -0.34 -4.83 10.47
CA LYS A 68 -0.79 -5.76 9.42
C LYS A 68 -0.05 -5.55 8.10
N LEU A 69 0.20 -4.30 7.70
CA LEU A 69 1.00 -4.01 6.52
C LEU A 69 2.43 -4.54 6.66
N VAL A 70 3.08 -4.34 7.82
CA VAL A 70 4.41 -4.90 8.09
C VAL A 70 4.41 -6.41 7.92
N ALA A 71 3.43 -7.11 8.50
CA ALA A 71 3.32 -8.56 8.33
C ALA A 71 3.11 -8.98 6.87
N PHE A 72 2.30 -8.23 6.11
CA PHE A 72 2.12 -8.44 4.68
C PHE A 72 3.44 -8.28 3.91
N VAL A 73 4.18 -7.21 4.17
CA VAL A 73 5.45 -6.88 3.49
C VAL A 73 6.55 -7.87 3.85
N GLN A 74 6.66 -8.27 5.11
CA GLN A 74 7.61 -9.31 5.52
C GLN A 74 7.36 -10.64 4.79
N LYS A 75 6.10 -10.98 4.54
CA LYS A 75 5.71 -12.24 3.90
C LYS A 75 5.81 -12.19 2.37
N ASN A 76 5.42 -11.08 1.75
CA ASN A 76 5.18 -11.00 0.31
C ASN A 76 6.02 -9.93 -0.42
N GLY A 77 6.65 -9.02 0.32
CA GLY A 77 7.24 -7.78 -0.21
C GLY A 77 6.20 -6.65 -0.36
N MET A 78 6.68 -5.46 -0.69
CA MET A 78 5.86 -4.28 -0.93
C MET A 78 4.94 -4.49 -2.15
N PRO A 79 3.65 -4.10 -2.08
CA PRO A 79 2.71 -4.21 -3.20
C PRO A 79 3.23 -3.57 -4.48
N ASN A 80 3.31 -4.36 -5.55
CA ASN A 80 3.71 -3.92 -6.88
C ASN A 80 3.04 -4.77 -7.98
N GLU A 81 3.15 -4.34 -9.23
CA GLU A 81 2.54 -5.00 -10.39
C GLU A 81 3.00 -6.46 -10.57
N ASN A 82 4.28 -6.77 -10.31
CA ASN A 82 4.79 -8.14 -10.45
C ASN A 82 4.17 -9.11 -9.44
N LEU A 83 3.95 -8.64 -8.20
CA LEU A 83 3.35 -9.44 -7.14
C LEU A 83 1.86 -9.70 -7.37
N LEU A 84 1.14 -8.66 -7.82
CA LEU A 84 -0.34 -8.63 -7.79
C LEU A 84 -0.97 -8.82 -9.18
N GLY A 85 -0.19 -8.69 -10.24
CA GLY A 85 -0.68 -8.60 -11.60
C GLY A 85 -1.20 -7.20 -11.93
N LYS A 86 -1.13 -6.83 -13.21
CA LYS A 86 -1.49 -5.50 -13.72
C LYS A 86 -2.91 -5.07 -13.36
N ASP A 87 -3.88 -5.96 -13.55
CA ASP A 87 -5.29 -5.63 -13.35
C ASP A 87 -5.61 -5.35 -11.87
N ASN A 88 -5.09 -6.18 -10.96
CA ASN A 88 -5.27 -5.95 -9.53
C ASN A 88 -4.51 -4.71 -9.05
N TYR A 89 -3.26 -4.53 -9.50
CA TYR A 89 -2.45 -3.38 -9.07
C TYR A 89 -2.98 -2.04 -9.62
N ALA A 90 -3.79 -2.06 -10.67
CA ALA A 90 -4.48 -0.87 -11.16
C ALA A 90 -5.61 -0.39 -10.21
N ILE A 91 -6.10 -1.25 -9.32
CA ILE A 91 -7.15 -0.91 -8.35
C ILE A 91 -6.55 0.00 -7.26
N GLU A 92 -7.19 1.14 -7.01
CA GLU A 92 -6.71 2.14 -6.04
C GLU A 92 -6.40 1.55 -4.67
N CYS A 93 -7.33 0.77 -4.10
CA CYS A 93 -7.14 0.19 -2.77
C CYS A 93 -5.94 -0.75 -2.69
N VAL A 94 -5.60 -1.44 -3.79
CA VAL A 94 -4.41 -2.29 -3.87
C VAL A 94 -3.15 -1.44 -3.97
N LYS A 95 -3.14 -0.47 -4.90
CA LYS A 95 -1.98 0.39 -5.17
C LYS A 95 -1.62 1.29 -4.00
N MET A 96 -2.64 1.83 -3.33
CA MET A 96 -2.47 2.90 -2.33
C MET A 96 -2.43 2.38 -0.88
N ALA A 97 -2.75 1.11 -0.61
CA ALA A 97 -2.73 0.53 0.72
C ALA A 97 -1.43 0.80 1.47
N GLY A 98 -0.31 0.35 0.91
CA GLY A 98 1.00 0.48 1.55
C GLY A 98 1.38 1.93 1.81
N PHE A 99 1.29 2.79 0.78
CA PHE A 99 1.67 4.19 0.90
C PHE A 99 0.82 4.96 1.92
N SER A 100 -0.50 4.78 1.89
CA SER A 100 -1.42 5.53 2.76
C SER A 100 -1.22 5.18 4.24
N ILE A 101 -1.10 3.89 4.54
CA ILE A 101 -0.89 3.38 5.91
C ILE A 101 0.46 3.85 6.46
N LEU A 102 1.52 3.80 5.64
CA LEU A 102 2.84 4.30 6.03
C LEU A 102 2.80 5.80 6.30
N LEU A 103 2.12 6.57 5.45
CA LEU A 103 1.94 8.01 5.68
C LEU A 103 1.21 8.32 6.98
N HIS A 104 0.30 7.47 7.46
CA HIS A 104 -0.37 7.71 8.74
C HIS A 104 0.47 7.36 9.96
N ASN A 105 1.57 6.61 9.81
CA ASN A 105 2.43 6.18 10.91
C ASN A 105 3.93 6.46 10.66
N PRO A 106 4.31 7.66 10.21
CA PRO A 106 5.69 7.92 9.79
C PRO A 106 6.66 7.89 11.00
N GLU A 107 6.16 8.20 12.21
CA GLU A 107 6.89 8.06 13.47
C GLU A 107 7.45 6.66 13.73
N LYS A 108 6.73 5.61 13.30
CA LYS A 108 7.18 4.23 13.51
C LYS A 108 8.42 3.94 12.67
N LEU A 109 8.49 4.47 11.46
CA LEU A 109 9.67 4.34 10.61
C LEU A 109 10.86 5.16 11.10
N VAL A 110 10.60 6.30 11.75
CA VAL A 110 11.67 7.17 12.26
C VAL A 110 12.26 6.64 13.56
N HIS A 111 11.43 6.08 14.45
CA HIS A 111 11.87 5.63 15.77
C HIS A 111 12.27 4.16 15.83
N ASP A 112 11.76 3.31 14.95
CA ASP A 112 12.07 1.88 14.91
C ASP A 112 13.00 1.55 13.75
N THR A 113 14.23 1.17 14.08
CA THR A 113 15.26 0.86 13.08
C THR A 113 14.94 -0.40 12.28
N GLU A 114 14.18 -1.35 12.84
CA GLU A 114 13.80 -2.58 12.13
C GLU A 114 12.77 -2.27 11.03
N TYR A 115 11.77 -1.45 11.35
CA TYR A 115 10.80 -1.01 10.34
C TYR A 115 11.47 -0.13 9.28
N TYR A 116 12.36 0.79 9.68
CA TYR A 116 13.13 1.56 8.71
C TYR A 116 13.87 0.64 7.72
N HIS A 117 14.60 -0.35 8.24
CA HIS A 117 15.39 -1.26 7.40
C HIS A 117 14.51 -2.12 6.49
N LEU A 118 13.37 -2.62 7.00
CA LEU A 118 12.41 -3.37 6.19
C LEU A 118 11.99 -2.58 4.95
N PHE A 119 11.52 -1.35 5.12
CA PHE A 119 11.03 -0.55 3.98
C PHE A 119 12.18 0.01 3.13
N PHE A 120 13.35 0.27 3.71
CA PHE A 120 14.54 0.64 2.93
C PHE A 120 15.02 -0.51 2.03
N GLN A 121 14.91 -1.77 2.47
CA GLN A 121 15.19 -2.94 1.63
C GLN A 121 14.18 -3.06 0.48
N GLU A 122 12.92 -2.69 0.69
CA GLU A 122 11.92 -2.64 -0.39
C GLU A 122 12.24 -1.57 -1.44
N VAL A 123 12.81 -0.44 -1.03
CA VAL A 123 13.34 0.59 -1.95
C VAL A 123 14.53 0.06 -2.72
N GLN A 124 15.52 -0.53 -2.04
CA GLN A 124 16.70 -1.11 -2.70
C GLN A 124 16.34 -2.23 -3.68
N ALA A 125 15.28 -3.00 -3.38
CA ALA A 125 14.78 -4.04 -4.25
C ALA A 125 13.90 -3.52 -5.41
N GLY A 126 13.71 -2.20 -5.54
CA GLY A 126 12.92 -1.57 -6.59
C GLY A 126 11.40 -1.81 -6.47
N ARG A 127 10.92 -2.29 -5.32
CA ARG A 127 9.50 -2.53 -5.06
C ARG A 127 8.79 -1.32 -4.45
N MET A 128 9.55 -0.31 -4.02
CA MET A 128 9.08 0.97 -3.53
C MET A 128 9.93 2.11 -4.11
N SER A 129 9.33 3.24 -4.44
CA SER A 129 10.07 4.43 -4.88
C SER A 129 10.79 5.09 -3.69
N GLY A 130 12.03 5.53 -3.92
CA GLY A 130 12.81 6.27 -2.92
C GLY A 130 12.17 7.62 -2.58
N GLU A 131 11.54 8.28 -3.55
CA GLU A 131 10.79 9.52 -3.36
C GLU A 131 9.58 9.30 -2.45
N ALA A 132 8.84 8.21 -2.65
CA ALA A 132 7.72 7.85 -1.79
C ALA A 132 8.18 7.59 -0.35
N PHE A 133 9.30 6.87 -0.18
CA PHE A 133 9.88 6.60 1.14
C PHE A 133 10.37 7.88 1.83
N ALA A 134 11.08 8.74 1.12
CA ALA A 134 11.51 10.05 1.59
C ALA A 134 10.33 10.93 2.03
N LEU A 135 9.24 10.95 1.25
CA LEU A 135 8.02 11.69 1.57
C LEU A 135 7.37 11.19 2.86
N ILE A 136 7.30 9.87 3.06
CA ILE A 136 6.77 9.28 4.29
C ILE A 136 7.61 9.71 5.49
N ILE A 137 8.94 9.60 5.42
CA ILE A 137 9.81 10.00 6.54
C ILE A 137 9.70 11.50 6.81
N ASP A 138 9.72 12.33 5.78
CA ASP A 138 9.63 13.78 5.93
C ASP A 138 8.29 14.24 6.49
N LYS A 139 7.20 13.50 6.27
CA LYS A 139 5.89 13.81 6.90
C LYS A 139 6.01 13.88 8.43
N PHE A 140 6.80 13.00 9.06
CA PHE A 140 7.05 13.05 10.49
C PHE A 140 7.65 14.39 10.92
N TYR A 141 8.76 14.80 10.28
CA TYR A 141 9.43 16.06 10.60
C TYR A 141 8.55 17.27 10.30
N TRP A 142 7.88 17.27 9.16
CA TRP A 142 6.96 18.33 8.74
C TRP A 142 5.82 18.52 9.76
N SER A 143 5.16 17.43 10.18
CA SER A 143 4.08 17.50 11.17
C SER A 143 4.51 18.06 12.53
N ARG A 144 5.81 17.99 12.83
CA ARG A 144 6.43 18.51 14.06
C ARG A 144 7.08 19.89 13.89
N GLN A 145 6.91 20.52 12.72
CA GLN A 145 7.53 21.80 12.37
C GLN A 145 9.07 21.76 12.48
N GLN A 146 9.66 20.60 12.19
CA GLN A 146 11.11 20.39 12.17
C GLN A 146 11.66 20.46 10.75
N ASN A 147 12.97 20.65 10.62
CA ASN A 147 13.63 20.55 9.31
C ASN A 147 13.49 19.14 8.73
N LEU A 148 13.26 19.07 7.42
CA LEU A 148 13.08 17.81 6.72
C LEU A 148 14.39 17.01 6.64
N ALA A 149 14.27 15.70 6.58
CA ALA A 149 15.42 14.80 6.47
C ALA A 149 15.90 14.71 5.01
N TYR A 150 14.98 14.44 4.09
CA TYR A 150 15.30 14.13 2.69
C TYR A 150 14.98 15.26 1.73
N GLY A 151 13.98 16.10 2.04
CA GLY A 151 13.60 17.22 1.19
C GLY A 151 12.58 16.82 0.13
N SER A 152 11.48 16.25 0.59
CA SER A 152 10.34 15.82 -0.21
C SER A 152 9.47 17.00 -0.68
N SER A 153 8.29 16.70 -1.24
CA SER A 153 7.32 17.71 -1.64
C SER A 153 6.82 18.62 -0.49
N PHE A 154 7.09 18.27 0.78
CA PHE A 154 6.80 19.14 1.92
C PHE A 154 7.77 20.33 2.06
N GLY A 155 8.93 20.31 1.40
CA GLY A 155 9.90 21.41 1.48
C GLY A 155 11.36 20.99 1.25
N GLN A 156 12.29 21.90 1.50
CA GLN A 156 13.72 21.63 1.34
C GLN A 156 14.29 20.84 2.54
N PRO A 157 15.29 19.96 2.31
CA PRO A 157 15.94 19.24 3.40
C PRO A 157 16.82 20.16 4.23
N CYS A 158 17.04 19.78 5.49
CA CYS A 158 18.15 20.33 6.26
C CYS A 158 19.47 20.05 5.50
N TYR A 159 20.26 21.09 5.22
CA TYR A 159 21.53 20.97 4.49
C TYR A 159 22.51 19.97 5.11
N VAL A 160 22.41 19.73 6.43
CA VAL A 160 23.23 18.76 7.16
C VAL A 160 22.84 17.31 6.84
N ILE A 161 21.54 17.00 6.77
CA ILE A 161 21.04 15.64 6.52
C ILE A 161 21.20 15.28 5.04
N LYS A 162 20.96 16.23 4.13
CA LYS A 162 21.25 16.08 2.69
C LYS A 162 22.68 15.59 2.44
N ARG A 163 23.66 16.13 3.18
CA ARG A 163 25.07 15.75 3.05
C ARG A 163 25.35 14.32 3.52
N MET A 164 24.69 13.87 4.59
CA MET A 164 24.88 12.51 5.12
C MET A 164 24.33 11.43 4.17
N LEU A 165 23.20 11.70 3.52
CA LEU A 165 22.54 10.76 2.61
C LEU A 165 23.24 10.63 1.26
N ILE A 166 23.77 11.74 0.73
CA ILE A 166 24.63 11.75 -0.46
C ILE A 166 25.90 10.92 -0.19
N ASN A 167 26.50 11.08 0.99
CA ASN A 167 27.69 10.32 1.37
C ASN A 167 27.41 8.83 1.63
N ALA A 168 26.16 8.45 1.91
CA ALA A 168 25.73 7.07 2.09
C ALA A 168 25.36 6.35 0.77
N GLY A 169 25.38 7.04 -0.37
CA GLY A 169 25.04 6.47 -1.68
C GLY A 169 23.53 6.27 -1.92
N SER A 170 22.67 6.79 -1.04
CA SER A 170 21.22 6.53 -1.05
C SER A 170 20.39 7.59 -1.79
N TYR A 171 21.04 8.58 -2.40
CA TYR A 171 20.39 9.70 -3.09
C TYR A 171 21.29 10.19 -4.24
N SER A 172 20.81 10.10 -5.48
CA SER A 172 21.43 10.75 -6.65
C SER A 172 20.51 11.88 -7.15
N VAL A 173 21.12 13.01 -7.50
CA VAL A 173 20.46 14.18 -8.13
C VAL A 173 19.83 13.78 -9.46
#